data_AF-A0A139QMS4-F1
#
_entry.id   AF-A0A139QMS4-F1
#
_cell.length_a   1.000
_cell.length_b   1.000
_cell.length_c   1.000
_cell.angle_alpha   90.00
_cell.angle_beta   90.00
_cell.angle_gamma   90.00
#
_symmetry.space_group_name_H-M   'P 1'
#
loop_
_entity.id
_entity.type
_entity.pdbx_description
1 polymer ?
#
loop_
_entity_poly.entity_id
_entity_poly.type
_entity_poly.pdbx_seq_one_letter_code
_entity_poly.pdbx_strand_id
1 'polypeptide(L)'
;MIFNHYASKLSDLDMQIINHVPPGGNWKNIPESVPSKRLEQIRESYKAGKGSRSTYYGRLQPNLPSYTINTYFNRPGNGCHIHYEQDRTLTQREAARLQTFPDSYEFLGSKTAVNNQIGNAVPPLLAYQIAKKLPKKGKFIDLFCGAGGLALGFIWAGWTPVIANDIDKNAIESYKLNIGEHTILGDINDTEVFNKIVEVALKEKERDPETPLFILGGPPCQGFSTANTRRGKDDLRNWLFKSYVNLLREIKPTGFVFENVKGITNLDGGKFFTMIKDDMLSCVEAIKVNKINSAEFGVPQRRERVIVIGGESLLVDSFELEPISKLPNSDNMLPTIFGVREALDDLPKIKQSEDGSNLDYRYLPQNHFQKFIRGYLTAEEYLYDFVIDNSHNIIENC
;
A
#
# COMPACT_ATOMS: atom_id res chain seq x y z
N MET A 1 -7.83 -13.33 -18.32
CA MET A 1 -7.16 -14.07 -17.23
C MET A 1 -7.19 -13.20 -15.99
N ILE A 2 -7.40 -13.79 -14.82
CA ILE A 2 -7.41 -13.06 -13.53
C ILE A 2 -6.12 -13.43 -12.80
N PHE A 3 -5.01 -12.76 -13.11
CA PHE A 3 -3.70 -13.13 -12.58
C PHE A 3 -3.67 -13.18 -11.04
N ASN A 4 -2.94 -14.14 -10.47
CA ASN A 4 -2.75 -14.32 -9.02
C ASN A 4 -4.06 -14.54 -8.23
N HIS A 5 -5.10 -15.16 -8.79
CA HIS A 5 -6.33 -15.46 -8.05
C HIS A 5 -6.27 -16.82 -7.33
N TYR A 6 -5.25 -16.97 -6.49
CA TYR A 6 -5.00 -18.20 -5.73
C TYR A 6 -5.38 -18.04 -4.26
N ALA A 7 -6.10 -19.02 -3.70
CA ALA A 7 -6.42 -19.11 -2.28
C ALA A 7 -5.43 -20.01 -1.55
N SER A 8 -4.89 -19.53 -0.42
CA SER A 8 -3.92 -20.32 0.34
C SER A 8 -4.51 -21.58 0.95
N LYS A 9 -3.68 -22.63 1.02
CA LYS A 9 -4.01 -23.84 1.76
C LYS A 9 -4.10 -23.52 3.25
N LEU A 10 -5.15 -24.02 3.88
CA LEU A 10 -5.39 -23.84 5.31
C LEU A 10 -5.25 -25.19 6.03
N SER A 11 -4.78 -25.15 7.28
CA SER A 11 -4.75 -26.35 8.13
C SER A 11 -6.16 -26.70 8.61
N ASP A 12 -6.36 -27.93 9.10
CA ASP A 12 -7.63 -28.33 9.70
C ASP A 12 -8.00 -27.44 10.90
N LEU A 13 -7.00 -27.00 11.67
CA LEU A 13 -7.19 -26.06 12.77
C LEU A 13 -7.60 -24.67 12.26
N ASP A 14 -7.00 -24.18 11.17
CA ASP A 14 -7.41 -22.91 10.56
C ASP A 14 -8.85 -22.97 10.05
N MET A 15 -9.24 -24.08 9.43
CA MET A 15 -10.61 -24.30 8.96
C MET A 15 -11.59 -24.36 10.14
N GLN A 16 -11.24 -25.10 11.20
CA GLN A 16 -12.04 -25.13 12.43
C GLN A 16 -12.20 -23.72 13.00
N ILE A 17 -11.15 -22.90 13.00
CA ILE A 17 -11.22 -21.51 13.46
C ILE A 17 -12.14 -20.66 12.56
N ILE A 18 -11.92 -20.65 11.24
CA ILE A 18 -12.64 -19.81 10.28
C ILE A 18 -14.15 -20.05 10.33
N ASN A 19 -14.57 -21.30 10.51
CA ASN A 19 -15.99 -21.68 10.56
C ASN A 19 -16.74 -21.08 11.77
N HIS A 20 -16.03 -20.67 12.82
CA HIS A 20 -16.64 -20.00 13.99
C HIS A 20 -16.70 -18.48 13.87
N VAL A 21 -16.03 -17.89 12.88
CA VAL A 21 -15.92 -16.44 12.75
C VAL A 21 -16.97 -15.96 11.74
N PRO A 22 -18.10 -15.36 12.16
CA PRO A 22 -19.09 -14.80 11.25
C PRO A 22 -18.54 -13.51 10.59
N PRO A 23 -19.19 -12.98 9.53
CA PRO A 23 -18.79 -11.70 8.93
C PRO A 23 -18.70 -10.58 9.98
N GLY A 24 -17.55 -9.91 10.06
CA GLY A 24 -17.25 -8.93 11.11
C GLY A 24 -16.84 -9.47 12.46
N GLY A 25 -16.87 -10.79 12.64
CA GLY A 25 -16.32 -11.48 13.79
C GLY A 25 -14.80 -11.51 13.80
N ASN A 26 -14.24 -11.99 14.91
CA ASN A 26 -12.81 -12.17 15.13
C ASN A 26 -12.55 -13.33 16.10
N TRP A 27 -11.34 -13.39 16.67
CA TRP A 27 -10.95 -14.42 17.64
C TRP A 27 -11.90 -14.58 18.85
N LYS A 28 -12.68 -13.55 19.20
CA LYS A 28 -13.67 -13.61 20.29
C LYS A 28 -14.84 -14.54 19.98
N ASN A 29 -15.10 -14.84 18.71
CA ASN A 29 -16.16 -15.75 18.30
C ASN A 29 -15.73 -17.23 18.38
N ILE A 30 -14.43 -17.50 18.52
CA ILE A 30 -13.90 -18.86 18.53
C ILE A 30 -14.09 -19.44 19.95
N PRO A 31 -14.66 -20.63 20.13
CA PRO A 31 -14.86 -21.21 21.47
C PRO A 31 -13.53 -21.65 22.10
N GLU A 32 -13.49 -21.75 23.44
CA GLU A 32 -12.29 -22.22 24.16
C GLU A 32 -11.91 -23.67 23.82
N SER A 33 -12.87 -24.46 23.32
CA SER A 33 -12.67 -25.86 22.91
C SER A 33 -11.79 -26.02 21.67
N VAL A 34 -11.51 -24.95 20.92
CA VAL A 34 -10.60 -24.99 19.78
C VAL A 34 -9.14 -25.00 20.30
N PRO A 35 -8.35 -26.05 20.03
CA PRO A 35 -7.05 -26.25 20.66
C PRO A 35 -5.96 -25.37 20.03
N SER A 36 -5.89 -24.10 20.43
CA SER A 36 -4.90 -23.14 19.91
C SER A 36 -4.22 -22.35 21.02
N LYS A 37 -2.96 -22.70 21.30
CA LYS A 37 -2.08 -21.96 22.23
C LYS A 37 -1.99 -20.46 21.90
N ARG A 38 -2.04 -20.11 20.60
CA ARG A 38 -2.03 -18.71 20.17
C ARG A 38 -3.31 -17.99 20.60
N LEU A 39 -4.48 -18.63 20.52
CA LEU A 39 -5.73 -18.06 21.00
C LEU A 39 -5.76 -17.93 22.52
N GLU A 40 -5.23 -18.90 23.26
CA GLU A 40 -5.04 -18.82 24.71
C GLU A 40 -4.22 -17.59 25.10
N GLN A 41 -3.04 -17.41 24.48
CA GLN A 41 -2.18 -16.25 24.70
C GLN A 41 -2.86 -14.92 24.35
N ILE A 42 -3.68 -14.89 23.28
CA ILE A 42 -4.46 -13.69 22.91
C ILE A 42 -5.46 -13.36 24.02
N ARG A 43 -6.18 -14.35 24.55
CA ARG A 43 -7.17 -14.18 25.63
C ARG A 43 -6.51 -13.69 26.91
N GLU A 44 -5.39 -14.30 27.30
CA GLU A 44 -4.61 -13.88 28.48
C GLU A 44 -4.12 -12.44 28.35
N SER A 45 -3.52 -12.09 27.21
CA SER A 45 -3.05 -10.73 26.94
C SER A 45 -4.19 -9.71 26.98
N TYR A 46 -5.38 -10.07 26.48
CA TYR A 46 -6.56 -9.22 26.50
C TYR A 46 -7.10 -9.03 27.92
N LYS A 47 -7.21 -10.11 28.71
CA LYS A 47 -7.62 -10.06 30.13
C LYS A 47 -6.67 -9.19 30.96
N ALA A 48 -5.38 -9.20 30.65
CA ALA A 48 -4.36 -8.38 31.30
C ALA A 48 -4.33 -6.91 30.83
N GLY A 49 -5.23 -6.48 29.94
CA GLY A 49 -5.29 -5.10 29.45
C GLY A 49 -4.10 -4.69 28.55
N LYS A 50 -3.28 -5.64 28.08
CA LYS A 50 -2.04 -5.39 27.33
C LYS A 50 -2.26 -5.04 25.84
N GLY A 51 -3.47 -4.61 25.47
CA GLY A 51 -3.81 -4.13 24.14
C GLY A 51 -4.97 -4.86 23.45
N SER A 52 -5.59 -4.17 22.49
CA SER A 52 -6.70 -4.69 21.68
C SER A 52 -6.16 -5.42 20.44
N ARG A 53 -6.25 -6.75 20.44
CA ARG A 53 -6.03 -7.60 19.24
C ARG A 53 -7.32 -7.80 18.46
N SER A 54 -8.16 -6.78 18.37
CA SER A 54 -9.54 -6.89 17.82
C SER A 54 -9.60 -7.35 16.36
N THR A 55 -8.51 -7.24 15.61
CA THR A 55 -8.46 -7.64 14.20
C THR A 55 -8.00 -9.08 13.99
N TYR A 56 -7.43 -9.76 14.98
CA TYR A 56 -6.85 -11.10 14.77
C TYR A 56 -7.93 -12.14 14.51
N TYR A 57 -7.66 -13.06 13.57
CA TYR A 57 -8.64 -14.04 13.10
C TYR A 57 -9.94 -13.38 12.63
N GLY A 58 -9.83 -12.20 12.04
CA GLY A 58 -10.99 -11.40 11.63
C GLY A 58 -11.55 -11.83 10.28
N ARG A 59 -12.88 -11.87 10.19
CA ARG A 59 -13.61 -11.96 8.91
C ARG A 59 -14.08 -10.59 8.47
N LEU A 60 -13.80 -10.28 7.21
CA LEU A 60 -14.14 -9.00 6.62
C LEU A 60 -15.66 -8.74 6.71
N GLN A 61 -16.02 -7.48 6.95
CA GLN A 61 -17.41 -7.03 6.90
C GLN A 61 -17.75 -6.62 5.46
N PRO A 62 -18.79 -7.20 4.82
CA PRO A 62 -19.10 -6.96 3.41
C PRO A 62 -19.21 -5.49 3.01
N ASN A 63 -19.83 -4.67 3.87
CA ASN A 63 -20.17 -3.28 3.58
C ASN A 63 -19.13 -2.27 4.12
N LEU A 64 -18.00 -2.74 4.65
CA LEU A 64 -16.91 -1.86 5.10
C LEU A 64 -15.67 -2.08 4.23
N PRO A 65 -14.78 -1.08 4.10
CA PRO A 65 -13.47 -1.27 3.49
C PRO A 65 -12.64 -2.26 4.32
N SER A 66 -11.70 -2.94 3.66
CA SER A 66 -10.84 -3.91 4.33
C SER A 66 -9.97 -3.26 5.40
N TYR A 67 -9.43 -4.07 6.31
CA TYR A 67 -8.29 -3.62 7.12
C TYR A 67 -7.01 -3.61 6.26
N THR A 68 -5.93 -3.06 6.81
CA THR A 68 -4.62 -3.04 6.18
C THR A 68 -4.19 -4.44 5.75
N ILE A 69 -3.98 -4.62 4.44
CA ILE A 69 -3.40 -5.84 3.88
C ILE A 69 -1.90 -5.86 4.22
N ASN A 70 -1.46 -6.92 4.89
CA ASN A 70 -0.08 -7.12 5.32
C ASN A 70 0.54 -8.35 4.64
N THR A 71 1.85 -8.54 4.72
CA THR A 71 2.55 -9.63 4.02
C THR A 71 2.15 -11.06 4.42
N TYR A 72 1.36 -11.22 5.49
CA TYR A 72 0.82 -12.48 5.97
C TYR A 72 -0.70 -12.56 5.84
N PHE A 73 -1.31 -11.82 4.89
CA PHE A 73 -2.77 -11.84 4.67
C PHE A 73 -3.31 -13.24 4.34
N ASN A 74 -2.45 -14.16 3.93
CA ASN A 74 -2.77 -15.55 3.70
C ASN A 74 -2.93 -16.41 4.97
N ARG A 75 -2.76 -15.83 6.17
CA ARG A 75 -2.90 -16.51 7.45
C ARG A 75 -4.02 -15.86 8.26
N PRO A 76 -5.05 -16.60 8.71
CA PRO A 76 -6.18 -16.00 9.43
C PRO A 76 -5.74 -15.34 10.74
N GLY A 77 -4.75 -15.90 11.44
CA GLY A 77 -4.24 -15.35 12.70
C GLY A 77 -3.46 -14.04 12.60
N ASN A 78 -3.23 -13.49 11.39
CA ASN A 78 -2.39 -12.32 11.14
C ASN A 78 -3.18 -11.07 10.75
N GLY A 79 -4.47 -11.03 11.04
CA GLY A 79 -5.31 -9.84 10.85
C GLY A 79 -6.74 -10.22 10.49
N CYS A 80 -7.43 -9.26 9.86
CA CYS A 80 -8.80 -9.43 9.40
C CYS A 80 -8.79 -9.66 7.89
N HIS A 81 -8.45 -10.91 7.52
CA HIS A 81 -8.18 -11.30 6.13
C HIS A 81 -9.02 -12.49 5.67
N ILE A 82 -9.94 -13.00 6.51
CA ILE A 82 -10.88 -14.05 6.10
C ILE A 82 -11.92 -13.40 5.17
N HIS A 83 -12.15 -14.03 4.02
CA HIS A 83 -13.10 -13.55 3.01
C HIS A 83 -14.50 -13.40 3.63
N TYR A 84 -15.22 -12.35 3.26
CA TYR A 84 -16.49 -11.97 3.91
C TYR A 84 -17.57 -13.05 3.79
N GLU A 85 -17.54 -13.88 2.74
CA GLU A 85 -18.51 -14.95 2.48
C GLU A 85 -17.90 -16.36 2.40
N GLN A 86 -16.60 -16.49 2.10
CA GLN A 86 -15.98 -17.77 1.73
C GLN A 86 -15.08 -18.24 2.88
N ASP A 87 -15.06 -19.53 3.19
CA ASP A 87 -14.23 -20.09 4.28
C ASP A 87 -12.77 -20.27 3.87
N ARG A 88 -12.13 -19.13 3.59
CA ARG A 88 -10.72 -19.00 3.23
C ARG A 88 -10.22 -17.58 3.55
N THR A 89 -8.92 -17.38 3.51
CA THR A 89 -8.36 -16.03 3.46
C THR A 89 -8.55 -15.41 2.07
N LEU A 90 -8.31 -14.10 1.96
CA LEU A 90 -8.21 -13.42 0.67
C LEU A 90 -7.20 -14.12 -0.26
N THR A 91 -7.52 -14.13 -1.55
CA THR A 91 -6.56 -14.43 -2.61
C THR A 91 -5.60 -13.27 -2.82
N GLN A 92 -4.49 -13.51 -3.52
CA GLN A 92 -3.54 -12.45 -3.86
C GLN A 92 -4.21 -11.38 -4.75
N ARG A 93 -5.00 -11.78 -5.75
CA ARG A 93 -5.81 -10.87 -6.57
C ARG A 93 -6.76 -10.01 -5.75
N GLU A 94 -7.53 -10.60 -4.85
CA GLU A 94 -8.46 -9.83 -4.01
C GLU A 94 -7.71 -8.83 -3.12
N ALA A 95 -6.57 -9.23 -2.56
CA ALA A 95 -5.73 -8.36 -1.75
C ALA A 95 -5.09 -7.21 -2.55
N ALA A 96 -4.68 -7.46 -3.80
CA ALA A 96 -4.18 -6.44 -4.73
C ALA A 96 -5.29 -5.48 -5.18
N ARG A 97 -6.47 -6.01 -5.50
CA ARG A 97 -7.66 -5.24 -5.87
C ARG A 97 -8.11 -4.30 -4.75
N LEU A 98 -8.13 -4.76 -3.50
CA LEU A 98 -8.39 -3.91 -2.33
C LEU A 98 -7.35 -2.80 -2.12
N GLN A 99 -6.19 -2.90 -2.77
CA GLN A 99 -5.16 -1.86 -2.83
C GLN A 99 -5.20 -1.07 -4.13
N THR A 100 -6.22 -1.22 -4.97
CA THR A 100 -6.38 -0.53 -6.27
C THR A 100 -5.36 -0.90 -7.34
N PHE A 101 -4.76 -2.08 -7.29
CA PHE A 101 -4.05 -2.61 -8.46
C PHE A 101 -5.06 -3.09 -9.52
N PRO A 102 -4.87 -2.77 -10.82
CA PRO A 102 -5.68 -3.31 -11.91
C PRO A 102 -5.67 -4.84 -11.95
N ASP A 103 -6.75 -5.45 -12.43
CA ASP A 103 -6.86 -6.90 -12.59
C ASP A 103 -5.87 -7.46 -13.63
N SER A 104 -5.41 -6.63 -14.56
CA SER A 104 -4.34 -6.96 -15.51
C SER A 104 -2.94 -6.98 -14.89
N TYR A 105 -2.75 -6.44 -13.69
CA TYR A 105 -1.44 -6.30 -13.05
C TYR A 105 -0.95 -7.66 -12.53
N GLU A 106 0.12 -8.22 -13.08
CA GLU A 106 0.61 -9.55 -12.72
C GLU A 106 1.80 -9.49 -11.74
N PHE A 107 1.72 -10.24 -10.63
CA PHE A 107 2.81 -10.34 -9.67
C PHE A 107 3.56 -11.66 -9.87
N LEU A 108 4.87 -11.55 -10.08
CA LEU A 108 5.77 -12.69 -10.32
C LEU A 108 6.44 -13.17 -9.05
N GLY A 109 6.88 -14.44 -9.07
CA GLY A 109 7.63 -15.09 -8.00
C GLY A 109 6.83 -16.11 -7.20
N SER A 110 7.39 -16.53 -6.05
CA SER A 110 6.71 -17.48 -5.17
C SER A 110 5.46 -16.86 -4.52
N LYS A 111 4.53 -17.71 -4.03
CA LYS A 111 3.33 -17.25 -3.29
C LYS A 111 3.70 -16.29 -2.14
N THR A 112 4.77 -16.57 -1.41
CA THR A 112 5.27 -15.69 -0.35
C THR A 112 5.81 -14.37 -0.89
N ALA A 113 6.57 -14.41 -1.99
CA ALA A 113 7.11 -13.20 -2.61
C ALA A 113 5.98 -12.28 -3.11
N VAL A 114 4.95 -12.84 -3.74
CA VAL A 114 3.77 -12.08 -4.16
C VAL A 114 3.02 -11.47 -2.96
N ASN A 115 2.86 -12.22 -1.86
CA ASN A 115 2.25 -11.68 -0.65
C ASN A 115 3.07 -10.52 -0.06
N ASN A 116 4.40 -10.61 -0.09
CA ASN A 116 5.29 -9.55 0.36
C ASN A 116 5.15 -8.29 -0.51
N GLN A 117 5.16 -8.46 -1.83
CA GLN A 117 4.97 -7.37 -2.79
C GLN A 117 3.65 -6.63 -2.54
N ILE A 118 2.54 -7.37 -2.47
CA ILE A 118 1.21 -6.79 -2.22
C ILE A 118 1.14 -6.16 -0.83
N GLY A 119 1.59 -6.85 0.22
CA GLY A 119 1.48 -6.36 1.60
C GLY A 119 2.30 -5.09 1.89
N ASN A 120 3.43 -4.91 1.19
CA ASN A 120 4.31 -3.74 1.35
C ASN A 120 3.93 -2.58 0.42
N ALA A 121 3.11 -2.80 -0.61
CA ALA A 121 2.79 -1.79 -1.61
C ALA A 121 2.12 -0.53 -1.03
N VAL A 122 2.30 0.57 -1.77
CA VAL A 122 1.44 1.76 -1.69
C VAL A 122 0.28 1.56 -2.68
N PRO A 123 -0.98 1.77 -2.28
CA PRO A 123 -2.11 1.70 -3.20
C PRO A 123 -1.94 2.64 -4.41
N PRO A 124 -2.02 2.16 -5.67
CA PRO A 124 -1.83 3.00 -6.85
C PRO A 124 -2.75 4.22 -6.93
N LEU A 125 -4.03 4.09 -6.55
CA LEU A 125 -4.96 5.22 -6.57
C LEU A 125 -4.60 6.31 -5.55
N LEU A 126 -4.01 5.93 -4.41
CA LEU A 126 -3.51 6.89 -3.44
C LEU A 126 -2.27 7.62 -3.99
N ALA A 127 -1.34 6.87 -4.58
CA ALA A 127 -0.17 7.43 -5.25
C ALA A 127 -0.55 8.38 -6.39
N TYR A 128 -1.59 8.06 -7.16
CA TYR A 128 -2.14 8.92 -8.20
C TYR A 128 -2.64 10.26 -7.65
N GLN A 129 -3.38 10.24 -6.54
CA GLN A 129 -3.86 11.47 -5.91
C GLN A 129 -2.73 12.32 -5.34
N ILE A 130 -1.68 11.70 -4.78
CA ILE A 130 -0.45 12.41 -4.39
C ILE A 130 0.18 13.10 -5.62
N ALA A 131 0.36 12.37 -6.72
CA ALA A 131 0.98 12.88 -7.93
C ALA A 131 0.18 14.00 -8.61
N LYS A 132 -1.16 13.96 -8.56
CA LYS A 132 -2.04 15.03 -9.09
C LYS A 132 -1.88 16.37 -8.37
N LYS A 133 -1.48 16.35 -7.10
CA LYS A 133 -1.33 17.56 -6.28
C LYS A 133 0.04 18.23 -6.45
N LEU A 134 0.93 17.62 -7.22
CA LEU A 134 2.19 18.25 -7.61
C LEU A 134 1.96 19.16 -8.82
N PRO A 135 2.45 20.41 -8.80
CA PRO A 135 2.04 21.47 -9.73
C PRO A 135 2.48 21.26 -11.18
N LYS A 136 3.55 20.50 -11.41
CA LYS A 136 4.09 20.22 -12.75
C LYS A 136 4.39 18.74 -12.88
N LYS A 137 3.80 18.08 -13.87
CA LYS A 137 4.13 16.71 -14.24
C LYS A 137 5.60 16.66 -14.66
N GLY A 138 6.29 15.63 -14.21
CA GLY A 138 7.70 15.49 -14.47
C GLY A 138 8.13 14.05 -14.59
N LYS A 139 9.41 13.86 -14.27
CA LYS A 139 10.09 12.58 -14.26
C LYS A 139 10.31 12.13 -12.83
N PHE A 140 10.46 10.84 -12.62
CA PHE A 140 10.75 10.33 -11.29
C PHE A 140 11.69 9.13 -11.25
N ILE A 141 12.41 9.03 -10.14
CA ILE A 141 13.19 7.85 -9.73
C ILE A 141 12.39 7.15 -8.63
N ASP A 142 12.21 5.85 -8.72
CA ASP A 142 11.45 5.06 -7.73
C ASP A 142 12.38 4.16 -6.92
N LEU A 143 12.69 4.55 -5.70
CA LEU A 143 13.57 3.81 -4.80
C LEU A 143 12.75 2.92 -3.88
N PHE A 144 13.25 1.70 -3.60
CA PHE A 144 12.49 0.69 -2.87
C PHE A 144 11.14 0.43 -3.57
N CYS A 145 11.18 0.36 -4.90
CA CYS A 145 10.00 0.45 -5.74
C CYS A 145 9.00 -0.70 -5.51
N GLY A 146 9.47 -1.81 -4.93
CA GLY A 146 8.70 -3.04 -4.81
C GLY A 146 8.11 -3.44 -6.16
N ALA A 147 6.86 -3.86 -6.14
CA ALA A 147 6.14 -4.20 -7.36
C ALA A 147 5.65 -2.97 -8.15
N GLY A 148 5.96 -1.74 -7.74
CA GLY A 148 5.65 -0.52 -8.51
C GLY A 148 4.32 0.16 -8.16
N GLY A 149 3.75 -0.08 -6.97
CA GLY A 149 2.46 0.53 -6.59
C GLY A 149 2.50 2.06 -6.53
N LEU A 150 3.60 2.64 -6.02
CA LEU A 150 3.81 4.09 -5.99
C LEU A 150 4.04 4.65 -7.40
N ALA A 151 4.93 4.02 -8.19
CA ALA A 151 5.15 4.39 -9.59
C ALA A 151 3.88 4.35 -10.45
N LEU A 152 3.04 3.31 -10.31
CA LEU A 152 1.85 3.15 -11.12
C LEU A 152 0.89 4.34 -10.97
N GLY A 153 0.71 4.83 -9.74
CA GLY A 153 -0.10 6.03 -9.50
C GLY A 153 0.49 7.29 -10.13
N PHE A 154 1.81 7.48 -10.04
CA PHE A 154 2.50 8.58 -10.70
C PHE A 154 2.34 8.53 -12.22
N ILE A 155 2.46 7.33 -12.81
CA ILE A 155 2.26 7.11 -14.25
C ILE A 155 0.84 7.43 -14.66
N TRP A 156 -0.17 7.02 -13.88
CA TRP A 156 -1.57 7.42 -14.15
C TRP A 156 -1.78 8.93 -14.13
N ALA A 157 -1.00 9.67 -13.33
CA ALA A 157 -1.02 11.13 -13.30
C ALA A 157 -0.25 11.78 -14.47
N GLY A 158 0.43 10.98 -15.30
CA GLY A 158 1.21 11.41 -16.46
C GLY A 158 2.67 11.74 -16.13
N TRP A 159 3.21 11.21 -15.03
CA TRP A 159 4.64 11.28 -14.73
C TRP A 159 5.41 10.18 -15.45
N THR A 160 6.68 10.44 -15.78
CA THR A 160 7.52 9.50 -16.53
C THR A 160 8.57 8.84 -15.61
N PRO A 161 8.63 7.50 -15.51
CA PRO A 161 9.68 6.82 -14.75
C PRO A 161 11.03 6.94 -15.47
N VAL A 162 12.09 7.24 -14.73
CA VAL A 162 13.47 7.32 -15.22
C VAL A 162 14.22 6.03 -14.89
N ILE A 163 14.22 5.65 -13.62
CA ILE A 163 14.87 4.44 -13.12
C ILE A 163 14.18 4.01 -11.83
N ALA A 164 14.02 2.71 -11.63
CA ALA A 164 13.55 2.14 -10.38
C ALA A 164 14.60 1.24 -9.75
N ASN A 165 14.65 1.16 -8.42
CA ASN A 165 15.58 0.30 -7.69
C ASN A 165 14.87 -0.46 -6.56
N ASP A 166 15.17 -1.76 -6.47
CA ASP A 166 14.81 -2.62 -5.35
C ASP A 166 15.83 -3.75 -5.21
N ILE A 167 15.92 -4.33 -4.02
CA ILE A 167 16.75 -5.49 -3.71
C ILE A 167 16.03 -6.81 -4.00
N ASP A 168 14.70 -6.82 -4.03
CA ASP A 168 13.90 -8.02 -4.30
C ASP A 168 13.77 -8.26 -5.80
N LYS A 169 14.42 -9.33 -6.27
CA LYS A 169 14.36 -9.78 -7.66
C LYS A 169 12.92 -9.99 -8.16
N ASN A 170 12.04 -10.61 -7.38
CA ASN A 170 10.67 -10.88 -7.83
C ASN A 170 9.85 -9.59 -7.97
N ALA A 171 10.11 -8.62 -7.09
CA ALA A 171 9.51 -7.30 -7.16
C ALA A 171 9.97 -6.56 -8.42
N ILE A 172 11.28 -6.59 -8.73
CA ILE A 172 11.82 -6.03 -9.97
C ILE A 172 11.22 -6.70 -11.21
N GLU A 173 11.12 -8.02 -11.26
CA GLU A 173 10.53 -8.70 -12.43
C GLU A 173 9.04 -8.36 -12.59
N SER A 174 8.30 -8.20 -11.48
CA SER A 174 6.91 -7.71 -11.53
C SER A 174 6.85 -6.24 -11.97
N TYR A 175 7.77 -5.40 -11.51
CA TYR A 175 7.87 -4.01 -11.95
C TYR A 175 8.11 -3.92 -13.46
N LYS A 176 9.06 -4.70 -13.99
CA LYS A 176 9.37 -4.74 -15.43
C LYS A 176 8.16 -5.14 -16.26
N LEU A 177 7.48 -6.20 -15.84
CA LEU A 177 6.30 -6.73 -16.54
C LEU A 177 5.17 -5.70 -16.66
N ASN A 178 4.95 -4.89 -15.61
CA ASN A 178 3.76 -4.03 -15.54
C ASN A 178 4.03 -2.54 -15.75
N ILE A 179 5.25 -2.07 -15.47
CA ILE A 179 5.62 -0.65 -15.47
C ILE A 179 6.64 -0.34 -16.56
N GLY A 180 7.79 -1.03 -16.55
CA GLY A 180 8.83 -0.83 -17.56
C GLY A 180 10.19 -1.38 -17.18
N GLU A 181 11.04 -1.54 -18.21
CA GLU A 181 12.32 -2.27 -18.11
C GLU A 181 13.44 -1.52 -17.38
N HIS A 182 13.32 -0.19 -17.21
CA HIS A 182 14.34 0.66 -16.60
C HIS A 182 14.42 0.46 -15.09
N THR A 183 15.15 -0.59 -14.69
CA THR A 183 15.28 -1.02 -13.30
C THR A 183 16.72 -1.37 -12.94
N ILE A 184 17.04 -1.26 -11.65
CA ILE A 184 18.31 -1.68 -11.06
C ILE A 184 18.00 -2.62 -9.89
N LEU A 185 18.31 -3.91 -10.07
CA LEU A 185 18.27 -4.89 -8.98
C LEU A 185 19.53 -4.75 -8.13
N GLY A 186 19.38 -4.44 -6.84
CA GLY A 186 20.50 -4.39 -5.92
C GLY A 186 20.21 -3.61 -4.63
N ASP A 187 21.05 -3.82 -3.62
CA ASP A 187 21.01 -3.02 -2.39
C ASP A 187 21.48 -1.60 -2.70
N ILE A 188 20.68 -0.60 -2.36
CA ILE A 188 21.00 0.82 -2.52
C ILE A 188 22.25 1.25 -1.73
N ASN A 189 22.67 0.50 -0.72
CA ASN A 189 23.91 0.73 0.02
C ASN A 189 25.15 0.28 -0.76
N ASP A 190 24.98 -0.55 -1.80
CA ASP A 190 26.07 -0.93 -2.68
C ASP A 190 26.53 0.28 -3.50
N THR A 191 27.85 0.52 -3.54
CA THR A 191 28.41 1.71 -4.18
C THR A 191 28.19 1.71 -5.69
N GLU A 192 28.20 0.55 -6.35
CA GLU A 192 27.94 0.45 -7.79
C GLU A 192 26.48 0.76 -8.09
N VAL A 193 25.55 0.19 -7.31
CA VAL A 193 24.11 0.47 -7.43
C VAL A 193 23.82 1.96 -7.20
N PHE A 194 24.35 2.53 -6.12
CA PHE A 194 24.18 3.94 -5.78
C PHE A 194 24.69 4.85 -6.91
N ASN A 195 25.93 4.65 -7.36
CA ASN A 195 26.55 5.47 -8.40
C ASN A 195 25.79 5.38 -9.72
N LYS A 196 25.28 4.18 -10.07
CA LYS A 196 24.48 4.00 -11.29
C LYS A 196 23.17 4.78 -11.25
N ILE A 197 22.49 4.82 -10.09
CA ILE A 197 21.27 5.62 -9.91
C ILE A 197 21.60 7.11 -10.09
N VAL A 198 22.66 7.60 -9.44
CA VAL A 198 23.11 9.00 -9.56
C VAL A 198 23.46 9.35 -11.01
N GLU A 199 24.22 8.50 -11.70
CA GLU A 199 24.63 8.72 -13.08
C GLU A 199 23.43 8.85 -14.01
N VAL A 200 22.46 7.95 -13.91
CA VAL A 200 21.22 8.00 -14.73
C VAL A 200 20.44 9.27 -14.41
N ALA A 201 20.31 9.63 -13.13
CA ALA A 201 19.60 10.83 -12.71
C ALA A 201 20.22 12.12 -13.25
N LEU A 202 21.54 12.26 -13.14
CA LEU A 202 22.26 13.45 -13.59
C LEU A 202 22.22 13.57 -15.13
N LYS A 203 22.40 12.46 -15.86
CA LYS A 203 22.24 12.44 -17.33
C LYS A 203 20.84 12.88 -17.75
N GLU A 204 19.81 12.46 -17.02
CA GLU A 204 18.45 12.86 -17.34
C GLU A 204 18.20 14.36 -17.09
N LYS A 205 18.76 14.90 -16.00
CA LYS A 205 18.73 16.35 -15.72
C LYS A 205 19.51 17.16 -16.74
N GLU A 206 20.64 16.66 -17.23
CA GLU A 206 21.42 17.33 -18.29
C GLU A 206 20.67 17.34 -19.62
N ARG A 207 19.98 16.24 -19.95
CA ARG A 207 19.22 16.09 -21.18
C ARG A 207 17.97 16.97 -21.21
N ASP A 208 17.29 17.13 -20.08
CA ASP A 208 16.02 17.85 -19.98
C ASP A 208 15.91 18.63 -18.65
N PRO A 209 16.68 19.73 -18.51
CA PRO A 209 16.83 20.46 -17.25
C PRO A 209 15.56 21.17 -16.78
N GLU A 210 14.63 21.47 -17.70
CA GLU A 210 13.40 22.20 -17.40
C GLU A 210 12.29 21.28 -16.85
N THR A 211 12.41 19.98 -17.03
CA THR A 211 11.43 19.00 -16.55
C THR A 211 11.75 18.62 -15.10
N PRO A 212 10.79 18.76 -14.16
CA PRO A 212 11.01 18.38 -12.77
C PRO A 212 11.42 16.93 -12.63
N LEU A 213 12.46 16.65 -11.84
CA LEU A 213 12.84 15.30 -11.46
C LEU A 213 12.52 15.09 -9.98
N PHE A 214 11.70 14.08 -9.69
CA PHE A 214 11.36 13.69 -8.32
C PHE A 214 12.05 12.40 -7.91
N ILE A 215 12.36 12.27 -6.62
CA ILE A 215 12.73 10.98 -6.02
C ILE A 215 11.56 10.49 -5.18
N LEU A 216 11.07 9.30 -5.49
CA LEU A 216 10.02 8.60 -4.75
C LEU A 216 10.67 7.46 -3.96
N GLY A 217 10.09 7.12 -2.81
CA GLY A 217 10.43 5.85 -2.19
C GLY A 217 9.90 5.66 -0.77
N GLY A 218 9.82 4.40 -0.37
CA GLY A 218 9.42 3.99 0.98
C GLY A 218 10.48 3.12 1.65
N PRO A 219 11.58 3.69 2.18
CA PRO A 219 12.63 2.91 2.81
C PRO A 219 12.07 2.10 4.00
N PRO A 220 12.33 0.79 4.09
CA PRO A 220 11.73 -0.04 5.14
C PRO A 220 12.33 0.29 6.51
N CYS A 221 11.48 0.42 7.53
CA CYS A 221 11.88 0.75 8.91
C CYS A 221 12.16 -0.47 9.82
N GLN A 222 12.58 -1.61 9.26
CA GLN A 222 12.64 -2.91 9.97
C GLN A 222 13.60 -2.95 11.18
N GLY A 223 14.49 -1.97 11.36
CA GLY A 223 15.43 -1.88 12.48
C GLY A 223 14.81 -1.59 13.85
N PHE A 224 13.50 -1.29 13.93
CA PHE A 224 12.88 -0.69 15.12
C PHE A 224 11.86 -1.53 15.87
N SER A 225 11.64 -2.79 15.49
CA SER A 225 10.74 -3.63 16.27
C SER A 225 11.21 -3.69 17.73
N THR A 226 10.26 -3.70 18.66
CA THR A 226 10.41 -3.70 20.13
C THR A 226 11.34 -4.79 20.69
N ALA A 227 11.88 -5.69 19.84
CA ALA A 227 12.78 -6.77 20.21
C ALA A 227 14.28 -6.47 20.04
N ASN A 228 14.70 -5.36 19.39
CA ASN A 228 16.10 -5.18 18.97
C ASN A 228 16.75 -3.84 19.35
N THR A 229 16.54 -3.37 20.59
CA THR A 229 17.19 -2.18 21.18
C THR A 229 18.72 -2.30 21.40
N ARG A 230 19.40 -3.23 20.73
CA ARG A 230 20.80 -3.62 21.01
C ARG A 230 21.79 -3.44 19.86
N ARG A 231 21.56 -2.53 18.91
CA ARG A 231 22.56 -2.24 17.87
C ARG A 231 23.02 -0.78 17.95
N GLY A 232 24.34 -0.59 18.02
CA GLY A 232 25.01 0.68 18.34
C GLY A 232 25.02 1.70 17.19
N LYS A 233 25.69 2.84 17.40
CA LYS A 233 25.82 3.95 16.44
C LYS A 233 26.34 3.56 15.05
N ASP A 234 27.06 2.45 14.93
CA ASP A 234 27.54 1.93 13.64
C ASP A 234 26.41 1.37 12.77
N ASP A 235 25.34 0.86 13.39
CA ASP A 235 24.17 0.36 12.66
C ASP A 235 23.43 1.54 12.00
N LEU A 236 23.34 2.71 12.65
CA LEU A 236 22.68 3.93 12.13
C LEU A 236 23.22 4.41 10.78
N ARG A 237 24.47 4.07 10.43
CA ARG A 237 25.11 4.44 9.15
C ARG A 237 24.65 3.56 7.98
N ASN A 238 24.16 2.35 8.26
CA ASN A 238 23.69 1.38 7.26
C ASN A 238 22.18 1.45 7.02
N TRP A 239 21.55 2.55 7.42
CA TRP A 239 20.09 2.63 7.37
C TRP A 239 19.62 3.12 6.02
N LEU A 240 18.66 2.40 5.45
CA LEU A 240 18.18 2.64 4.09
C LEU A 240 17.62 4.05 3.87
N PHE A 241 17.12 4.71 4.94
CA PHE A 241 16.72 6.12 4.86
C PHE A 241 17.92 7.06 4.65
N LYS A 242 19.12 6.76 5.17
CA LYS A 242 20.32 7.56 4.92
C LYS A 242 20.72 7.48 3.46
N SER A 243 20.61 6.32 2.83
CA SER A 243 20.90 6.13 1.40
C SER A 243 19.90 6.89 0.53
N TYR A 244 18.62 6.90 0.92
CA TYR A 244 17.61 7.79 0.32
C TYR A 244 18.03 9.27 0.42
N VAL A 245 18.39 9.75 1.62
CA VAL A 245 18.83 11.14 1.83
C VAL A 245 20.12 11.46 1.06
N ASN A 246 21.08 10.55 1.01
CA ASN A 246 22.32 10.75 0.25
C ASN A 246 22.03 10.88 -1.25
N LEU A 247 21.09 10.12 -1.80
CA LEU A 247 20.65 10.33 -3.19
C LEU A 247 20.00 11.69 -3.39
N LEU A 248 19.22 12.21 -2.42
CA LEU A 248 18.72 13.59 -2.50
C LEU A 248 19.87 14.61 -2.58
N ARG A 249 20.93 14.43 -1.80
CA ARG A 249 22.10 15.34 -1.76
C ARG A 249 22.88 15.33 -3.07
N GLU A 250 23.12 14.15 -3.63
CA GLU A 250 23.90 13.99 -4.87
C GLU A 250 23.10 14.41 -6.11
N ILE A 251 21.83 14.00 -6.20
CA ILE A 251 20.99 14.25 -7.40
C ILE A 251 20.41 15.67 -7.39
N LYS A 252 20.14 16.23 -6.19
CA LYS A 252 19.45 17.51 -5.99
C LYS A 252 18.16 17.58 -6.83
N PRO A 253 17.19 16.68 -6.59
CA PRO A 253 15.95 16.65 -7.36
C PRO A 253 15.12 17.91 -7.13
N THR A 254 14.16 18.18 -8.01
CA THR A 254 13.18 19.27 -7.82
C THR A 254 12.35 19.06 -6.56
N GLY A 255 12.08 17.80 -6.22
CA GLY A 255 11.42 17.43 -4.98
C GLY A 255 11.47 15.94 -4.72
N PHE A 256 10.81 15.51 -3.65
CA PHE A 256 10.72 14.10 -3.31
C PHE A 256 9.38 13.74 -2.66
N VAL A 257 9.05 12.46 -2.74
CA VAL A 257 7.94 11.84 -2.00
C VAL A 257 8.47 10.67 -1.20
N PHE A 258 8.52 10.83 0.11
CA PHE A 258 8.90 9.78 1.05
C PHE A 258 7.65 9.17 1.67
N GLU A 259 7.48 7.86 1.53
CA GLU A 259 6.37 7.10 2.10
C GLU A 259 6.83 6.25 3.30
N ASN A 260 5.96 6.14 4.32
CA ASN A 260 6.17 5.15 5.36
C ASN A 260 4.90 4.79 6.15
N VAL A 261 5.02 3.75 6.98
CA VAL A 261 3.97 3.34 7.93
C VAL A 261 3.79 4.39 9.03
N LYS A 262 2.56 4.61 9.50
CA LYS A 262 2.25 5.54 10.61
C LYS A 262 3.10 5.31 11.86
N GLY A 263 3.46 4.05 12.14
CA GLY A 263 4.30 3.69 13.28
C GLY A 263 5.63 4.45 13.35
N ILE A 264 6.16 4.92 12.21
CA ILE A 264 7.43 5.66 12.15
C ILE A 264 7.43 6.90 13.06
N THR A 265 6.28 7.58 13.21
CA THR A 265 6.19 8.85 13.94
C THR A 265 6.39 8.71 15.44
N ASN A 266 6.25 7.48 15.96
CA ASN A 266 6.33 7.21 17.39
C ASN A 266 7.61 6.43 17.77
N LEU A 267 8.46 6.10 16.80
CA LEU A 267 9.70 5.37 17.03
C LEU A 267 10.66 6.21 17.88
N ASP A 268 11.25 5.58 18.89
CA ASP A 268 12.11 6.23 19.90
C ASP A 268 11.47 7.50 20.51
N GLY A 269 10.17 7.41 20.83
CA GLY A 269 9.41 8.55 21.36
C GLY A 269 9.26 9.71 20.37
N GLY A 270 9.38 9.44 19.07
CA GLY A 270 9.31 10.43 17.99
C GLY A 270 10.63 11.06 17.60
N LYS A 271 11.71 10.85 18.38
CA LYS A 271 13.04 11.42 18.09
C LYS A 271 13.59 10.94 16.76
N PHE A 272 13.38 9.67 16.44
CA PHE A 272 13.85 9.11 15.19
C PHE A 272 13.21 9.77 13.98
N PHE A 273 11.89 9.97 14.01
CA PHE A 273 11.19 10.62 12.91
C PHE A 273 11.60 12.08 12.76
N THR A 274 11.84 12.80 13.87
CA THR A 274 12.41 14.15 13.83
C THR A 274 13.77 14.17 13.14
N MET A 275 14.67 13.25 13.47
CA MET A 275 15.98 13.15 12.81
C MET A 275 15.86 12.90 11.29
N ILE A 276 14.97 11.99 10.85
CA ILE A 276 14.76 11.77 9.40
C ILE A 276 14.28 13.05 8.72
N LYS A 277 13.31 13.76 9.33
CA LYS A 277 12.79 15.02 8.79
C LYS A 277 13.89 16.06 8.68
N ASP A 278 14.73 16.22 9.69
CA ASP A 278 15.81 17.21 9.69
C ASP A 278 16.85 16.87 8.60
N ASP A 279 17.19 15.59 8.43
CA ASP A 279 18.07 15.12 7.36
C ASP A 279 17.48 15.41 5.97
N MET A 280 16.19 15.15 5.75
CA MET A 280 15.53 15.43 4.47
C MET A 280 15.41 16.92 4.21
N LEU A 281 15.04 17.71 5.23
CA LEU A 281 14.97 19.17 5.16
C LEU A 281 16.33 19.79 4.86
N SER A 282 17.44 19.17 5.30
CA SER A 282 18.78 19.65 4.92
C SER A 282 19.08 19.56 3.40
N CYS A 283 18.23 18.89 2.62
CA CYS A 283 18.41 18.69 1.18
C CYS A 283 17.47 19.55 0.31
N VAL A 284 16.47 20.21 0.90
CA VAL A 284 15.43 20.98 0.19
C VAL A 284 15.07 22.25 0.98
N GLU A 285 14.22 23.13 0.44
CA GLU A 285 13.84 24.35 1.14
C GLU A 285 12.76 24.11 2.20
N ALA A 286 11.80 23.23 1.90
CA ALA A 286 10.68 22.95 2.78
C ALA A 286 10.28 21.47 2.73
N ILE A 287 9.60 21.01 3.78
CA ILE A 287 8.95 19.70 3.83
C ILE A 287 7.56 19.80 4.44
N LYS A 288 6.61 18.99 3.98
CA LYS A 288 5.26 18.85 4.54
C LYS A 288 4.97 17.39 4.85
N VAL A 289 4.50 17.13 6.06
CA VAL A 289 4.19 15.79 6.57
C VAL A 289 2.68 15.59 6.58
N ASN A 290 2.21 14.58 5.86
CA ASN A 290 0.81 14.24 5.73
C ASN A 290 0.56 12.88 6.37
N LYS A 291 -0.40 12.80 7.29
CA LYS A 291 -0.90 11.53 7.83
C LYS A 291 -2.24 11.25 7.19
N ILE A 292 -2.34 10.12 6.51
CA ILE A 292 -3.49 9.81 5.65
C ILE A 292 -4.00 8.40 5.93
N ASN A 293 -5.28 8.18 5.68
CA ASN A 293 -5.86 6.85 5.60
C ASN A 293 -6.38 6.64 4.17
N SER A 294 -5.90 5.60 3.47
CA SER A 294 -6.28 5.38 2.06
C SER A 294 -7.80 5.28 1.82
N ALA A 295 -8.59 4.91 2.84
CA ALA A 295 -10.05 4.88 2.77
C ALA A 295 -10.70 6.26 2.60
N GLU A 296 -9.98 7.34 2.93
CA GLU A 296 -10.40 8.73 2.70
C GLU A 296 -10.09 9.19 1.27
N PHE A 297 -9.33 8.38 0.52
CA PHE A 297 -8.85 8.66 -0.83
C PHE A 297 -9.36 7.62 -1.83
N GLY A 298 -10.60 7.13 -1.68
CA GLY A 298 -11.22 6.27 -2.69
C GLY A 298 -10.71 4.82 -2.74
N VAL A 299 -9.81 4.40 -1.84
CA VAL A 299 -9.28 3.02 -1.77
C VAL A 299 -10.13 2.20 -0.79
N PRO A 300 -10.67 1.01 -1.15
CA PRO A 300 -11.51 0.17 -0.28
C PRO A 300 -10.71 -0.58 0.79
N GLN A 301 -9.73 0.10 1.40
CA GLN A 301 -8.87 -0.38 2.47
C GLN A 301 -8.57 0.74 3.45
N ARG A 302 -8.62 0.41 4.74
CA ARG A 302 -8.11 1.24 5.84
C ARG A 302 -6.61 1.01 6.02
N ARG A 303 -5.79 1.86 5.40
CA ARG A 303 -4.31 1.83 5.45
C ARG A 303 -3.79 3.20 5.83
N GLU A 304 -3.28 3.31 7.05
CA GLU A 304 -2.69 4.56 7.53
C GLU A 304 -1.24 4.69 7.06
N ARG A 305 -0.89 5.88 6.55
CA ARG A 305 0.43 6.22 6.03
C ARG A 305 0.89 7.60 6.41
N VAL A 306 2.21 7.77 6.40
CA VAL A 306 2.89 9.05 6.53
C VAL A 306 3.54 9.32 5.17
N ILE A 307 3.17 10.44 4.57
CA ILE A 307 3.72 10.92 3.31
C ILE A 307 4.45 12.22 3.59
N VAL A 308 5.75 12.27 3.31
CA VAL A 308 6.54 13.49 3.39
C VAL A 308 6.82 13.96 1.97
N ILE A 309 6.38 15.18 1.67
CA ILE A 309 6.71 15.89 0.44
C ILE A 309 7.79 16.90 0.78
N GLY A 310 8.82 17.01 -0.05
CA GLY A 310 9.83 18.05 0.08
C GLY A 310 10.26 18.60 -1.27
N GLY A 311 10.72 19.85 -1.27
CA GLY A 311 11.10 20.59 -2.48
C GLY A 311 11.20 22.08 -2.19
N GLU A 312 10.97 22.89 -3.22
CA GLU A 312 10.85 24.35 -3.09
C GLU A 312 9.69 24.74 -2.18
N SER A 313 9.85 25.87 -1.47
CA SER A 313 8.88 26.34 -0.48
C SER A 313 7.46 26.48 -1.06
N LEU A 314 7.34 27.11 -2.23
CA LEU A 314 6.05 27.33 -2.90
C LEU A 314 5.35 26.02 -3.29
N LEU A 315 6.12 25.02 -3.73
CA LEU A 315 5.58 23.69 -4.09
C LEU A 315 5.02 22.99 -2.85
N VAL A 316 5.75 23.05 -1.74
CA VAL A 316 5.38 22.37 -0.50
C VAL A 316 4.19 23.05 0.17
N ASP A 317 4.17 24.38 0.17
CA ASP A 317 3.08 25.18 0.76
C ASP A 317 1.76 24.95 0.01
N SER A 318 1.80 24.86 -1.33
CA SER A 318 0.62 24.61 -2.17
C SER A 318 0.15 23.16 -2.21
N PHE A 319 0.92 22.21 -1.68
CA PHE A 319 0.55 20.79 -1.69
C PHE A 319 -0.52 20.48 -0.63
N GLU A 320 -1.73 20.15 -1.05
CA GLU A 320 -2.84 19.78 -0.16
C GLU A 320 -3.54 18.49 -0.61
N LEU A 321 -3.63 17.53 0.33
CA LEU A 321 -4.34 16.28 0.16
C LEU A 321 -5.66 16.34 0.93
N GLU A 322 -6.75 16.52 0.20
CA GLU A 322 -8.09 16.55 0.77
C GLU A 322 -8.78 15.19 0.61
N PRO A 323 -9.42 14.68 1.69
CA PRO A 323 -10.29 13.51 1.60
C PRO A 323 -11.38 13.66 0.54
N ILE A 324 -11.58 12.62 -0.25
CA ILE A 324 -12.64 12.52 -1.27
C ILE A 324 -13.72 11.50 -0.88
N SER A 325 -13.47 10.69 0.15
CA SER A 325 -14.40 9.67 0.64
C SER A 325 -14.42 9.60 2.15
N LYS A 326 -15.47 8.97 2.68
CA LYS A 326 -15.63 8.71 4.11
C LYS A 326 -15.90 7.25 4.40
N LEU A 327 -15.70 6.86 5.65
CA LEU A 327 -16.17 5.59 6.17
C LEU A 327 -17.71 5.63 6.36
N PRO A 328 -18.42 4.49 6.21
CA PRO A 328 -19.89 4.42 6.29
C PRO A 328 -20.59 4.98 7.55
N ASN A 329 -19.84 5.29 8.62
CA ASN A 329 -20.35 5.83 9.88
C ASN A 329 -19.73 7.19 10.24
N SER A 330 -19.29 7.96 9.24
CA SER A 330 -18.73 9.29 9.44
C SER A 330 -19.76 10.38 9.10
N ASP A 331 -19.83 11.41 9.95
CA ASP A 331 -20.83 12.49 9.89
C ASP A 331 -20.54 13.57 8.81
N ASN A 332 -19.50 13.42 7.99
CA ASN A 332 -19.20 14.38 6.92
C ASN A 332 -20.01 14.10 5.64
N MET A 333 -20.10 15.10 4.74
CA MET A 333 -20.89 15.01 3.50
C MET A 333 -20.15 14.31 2.35
N LEU A 334 -19.00 13.68 2.60
CA LEU A 334 -18.25 13.01 1.55
C LEU A 334 -18.94 11.71 1.10
N PRO A 335 -18.73 11.29 -0.15
CA PRO A 335 -19.09 9.97 -0.64
C PRO A 335 -18.64 8.82 0.27
N THR A 336 -19.49 7.83 0.49
CA THR A 336 -19.11 6.63 1.26
C THR A 336 -18.20 5.74 0.42
N ILE A 337 -17.07 5.31 0.99
CA ILE A 337 -16.15 4.38 0.33
C ILE A 337 -16.78 3.00 0.10
N PHE A 338 -16.50 2.39 -1.05
CA PHE A 338 -16.93 1.02 -1.38
C PHE A 338 -16.50 -0.01 -0.32
N GLY A 339 -17.41 -0.92 -0.01
CA GLY A 339 -17.14 -2.08 0.85
C GLY A 339 -16.39 -3.19 0.12
N VAL A 340 -15.87 -4.17 0.88
CA VAL A 340 -15.17 -5.33 0.30
C VAL A 340 -16.06 -6.17 -0.64
N ARG A 341 -17.38 -6.20 -0.42
CA ARG A 341 -18.30 -6.93 -1.32
C ARG A 341 -18.32 -6.26 -2.69
N GLU A 342 -18.62 -4.97 -2.73
CA GLU A 342 -18.66 -4.17 -3.96
C GLU A 342 -17.32 -4.18 -4.68
N ALA A 343 -16.21 -4.30 -3.94
CA ALA A 343 -14.88 -4.40 -4.51
C ALA A 343 -14.58 -5.76 -5.16
N LEU A 344 -15.17 -6.88 -4.69
CA LEU A 344 -14.69 -8.23 -4.98
C LEU A 344 -15.74 -9.21 -5.55
N ASP A 345 -17.03 -8.91 -5.47
CA ASP A 345 -18.09 -9.91 -5.68
C ASP A 345 -18.24 -10.43 -7.12
N ASP A 346 -17.71 -9.69 -8.11
CA ASP A 346 -17.63 -10.08 -9.52
C ASP A 346 -16.51 -11.09 -9.81
N LEU A 347 -15.56 -11.29 -8.88
CA LEU A 347 -14.53 -12.32 -9.00
C LEU A 347 -15.12 -13.73 -8.80
N PRO A 348 -14.59 -14.75 -9.49
CA PRO A 348 -15.04 -16.13 -9.31
C PRO A 348 -14.84 -16.60 -7.86
N LYS A 349 -15.77 -17.45 -7.40
CA LYS A 349 -15.64 -18.08 -6.08
C LYS A 349 -14.69 -19.26 -6.18
N ILE A 350 -13.81 -19.39 -5.20
CA ILE A 350 -12.86 -20.51 -5.09
C ILE A 350 -12.71 -20.93 -3.63
N LYS A 351 -12.37 -22.19 -3.40
CA LYS A 351 -12.09 -22.76 -2.08
C LYS A 351 -10.62 -22.54 -1.71
N GLN A 352 -10.29 -22.76 -0.43
CA GLN A 352 -8.89 -22.82 0.00
C GLN A 352 -8.10 -23.83 -0.84
N SER A 353 -6.85 -23.51 -1.18
CA SER A 353 -5.96 -24.30 -2.04
C SER A 353 -6.34 -24.37 -3.53
N GLU A 354 -7.38 -23.67 -3.99
CA GLU A 354 -7.71 -23.57 -5.41
C GLU A 354 -7.02 -22.36 -6.07
N ASP A 355 -6.81 -22.47 -7.38
CA ASP A 355 -6.32 -21.40 -8.25
C ASP A 355 -7.40 -21.03 -9.28
N GLY A 356 -7.93 -19.83 -9.15
CA GLY A 356 -8.96 -19.30 -10.04
C GLY A 356 -8.42 -18.42 -11.16
N SER A 357 -7.11 -18.40 -11.44
CA SER A 357 -6.54 -17.46 -12.42
C SER A 357 -7.05 -17.64 -13.85
N ASN A 358 -7.47 -18.85 -14.21
CA ASN A 358 -8.05 -19.16 -15.52
C ASN A 358 -9.58 -19.15 -15.54
N LEU A 359 -10.23 -18.75 -14.45
CA LEU A 359 -11.68 -18.63 -14.40
C LEU A 359 -12.13 -17.27 -14.94
N ASP A 360 -13.38 -17.22 -15.39
CA ASP A 360 -14.04 -15.99 -15.81
C ASP A 360 -14.62 -15.22 -14.62
N TYR A 361 -14.82 -13.92 -14.82
CA TYR A 361 -15.63 -13.12 -13.90
C TYR A 361 -17.05 -13.69 -13.82
N ARG A 362 -17.66 -13.60 -12.64
CA ARG A 362 -19.04 -14.06 -12.42
C ARG A 362 -20.06 -13.26 -13.23
N TYR A 363 -19.77 -11.98 -13.48
CA TYR A 363 -20.62 -11.06 -14.22
C TYR A 363 -19.85 -9.83 -14.74
N LEU A 364 -20.51 -9.03 -15.57
CA LEU A 364 -20.04 -7.71 -16.00
C LEU A 364 -19.90 -6.76 -14.80
N PRO A 365 -18.98 -5.77 -14.82
CA PRO A 365 -18.78 -4.88 -13.68
C PRO A 365 -20.07 -4.13 -13.32
N GLN A 366 -20.44 -4.14 -12.04
CA GLN A 366 -21.69 -3.59 -11.51
C GLN A 366 -21.56 -2.19 -10.90
N ASN A 367 -20.34 -1.72 -10.64
CA ASN A 367 -20.08 -0.40 -10.08
C ASN A 367 -18.78 0.22 -10.63
N HIS A 368 -18.55 1.50 -10.36
CA HIS A 368 -17.40 2.25 -10.87
C HIS A 368 -16.05 1.71 -10.40
N PHE A 369 -15.96 1.16 -9.19
CA PHE A 369 -14.74 0.51 -8.73
C PHE A 369 -14.41 -0.74 -9.56
N GLN A 370 -15.40 -1.59 -9.84
CA GLN A 370 -15.20 -2.78 -10.68
C GLN A 370 -14.83 -2.41 -12.11
N LYS A 371 -15.46 -1.36 -12.67
CA LYS A 371 -15.08 -0.83 -14.00
C LYS A 371 -13.63 -0.34 -14.01
N PHE A 372 -13.23 0.42 -12.98
CA PHE A 372 -11.87 0.94 -12.81
C PHE A 372 -10.82 -0.17 -12.73
N ILE A 373 -10.98 -1.11 -11.79
CA ILE A 373 -9.97 -2.17 -11.59
C ILE A 373 -9.89 -3.11 -12.79
N ARG A 374 -10.98 -3.28 -13.54
CA ARG A 374 -10.99 -4.09 -14.78
C ARG A 374 -10.53 -3.31 -16.02
N GLY A 375 -10.13 -2.05 -15.88
CA GLY A 375 -9.55 -1.25 -16.97
C GLY A 375 -10.57 -0.59 -17.91
N TYR A 376 -11.85 -0.55 -17.54
CA TYR A 376 -12.88 0.17 -18.31
C TYR A 376 -12.90 1.68 -18.01
N LEU A 377 -12.33 2.11 -16.88
CA LEU A 377 -12.17 3.51 -16.51
C LEU A 377 -10.71 3.77 -16.16
N THR A 378 -10.26 4.97 -16.49
CA THR A 378 -9.02 5.56 -15.96
C THR A 378 -9.20 5.94 -14.49
N ALA A 379 -8.08 6.21 -13.79
CA ALA A 379 -8.14 6.72 -12.42
C ALA A 379 -8.84 8.08 -12.33
N GLU A 380 -8.75 8.91 -13.40
CA GLU A 380 -9.43 10.20 -13.46
C GLU A 380 -10.95 10.04 -13.56
N GLU A 381 -11.42 9.20 -14.49
CA GLU A 381 -12.84 8.90 -14.68
C GLU A 381 -13.43 8.25 -13.42
N TYR A 382 -12.72 7.30 -12.80
CA TYR A 382 -13.17 6.69 -11.54
C TYR A 382 -13.39 7.74 -10.44
N LEU A 383 -12.44 8.66 -10.24
CA LEU A 383 -12.58 9.69 -9.21
C LEU A 383 -13.69 10.69 -9.54
N TYR A 384 -13.86 11.04 -10.83
CA TYR A 384 -14.94 11.91 -11.29
C TYR A 384 -16.32 11.29 -11.00
N ASP A 385 -16.52 10.05 -11.45
CA ASP A 385 -17.76 9.30 -11.25
C ASP A 385 -18.05 9.07 -9.76
N PHE A 386 -17.01 8.76 -8.98
CA PHE A 386 -17.12 8.54 -7.53
C PHE A 386 -17.64 9.78 -6.78
N VAL A 387 -17.23 10.97 -7.19
CA VAL A 387 -17.69 12.24 -6.60
C VAL A 387 -19.09 12.61 -7.09
N ILE A 388 -19.40 12.44 -8.38
CA ILE A 388 -20.68 12.87 -8.95
C ILE A 388 -21.84 11.95 -8.57
N ASP A 389 -21.71 10.63 -8.68
CA ASP A 389 -22.80 9.71 -8.35
C ASP A 389 -23.27 9.87 -6.90
N ASN A 390 -22.33 10.16 -6.00
CA ASN A 390 -22.61 10.37 -4.59
C ASN A 390 -23.15 11.78 -4.30
N SER A 391 -22.98 12.75 -5.20
CA SER A 391 -23.68 14.05 -5.11
C SER A 391 -25.14 13.97 -5.52
N HIS A 392 -25.51 13.06 -6.44
CA HIS A 392 -26.90 12.85 -6.86
C HIS A 392 -27.71 12.05 -5.82
N ASN A 393 -27.10 11.08 -5.14
CA ASN A 393 -27.73 10.35 -4.03
C ASN A 393 -27.99 11.21 -2.77
N ILE A 394 -27.34 12.37 -2.64
CA ILE A 394 -27.61 13.34 -1.57
C ILE A 394 -28.88 14.15 -1.87
N ILE A 395 -29.17 14.42 -3.16
CA ILE A 395 -30.32 15.22 -3.58
C ILE A 395 -31.62 14.40 -3.54
N GLU A 396 -31.57 13.09 -3.82
CA GLU A 396 -32.77 12.24 -3.77
C GLU A 396 -33.20 11.82 -2.34
N ASN A 397 -32.38 12.11 -1.32
CA ASN A 397 -32.67 11.81 0.09
C ASN A 397 -32.89 13.07 0.96
N CYS A 398 -33.04 14.24 0.34
CA CYS A 398 -33.56 15.48 0.96
C CYS A 398 -34.95 15.78 0.39
#